data_AF-A0AAV4H4W4-F1
#
_entry.id   AF-A0AAV4H4W4-F1
#
_cell.length_a   1.000
_cell.length_b   1.000
_cell.length_c   1.000
_cell.angle_alpha   90.00
_cell.angle_beta   90.00
_cell.angle_gamma   90.00
#
_symmetry.space_group_name_H-M   'P 1'
#
loop_
_entity.id
_entity.type
_entity.pdbx_description
1 polymer ?
#
loop_
_entity_poly.entity_id
_entity_poly.type
_entity_poly.pdbx_seq_one_letter_code
_entity_poly.pdbx_strand_id
1 'polypeptide(L)'
;MFRLAFTIVLFCAVATALASVISKRDDQDDNFQETVIFLKKSVGPGQHIFIRGGAGNGTGCFTDASPYDGDPCAIPIVHLDLGIDSAFTNFRDKFVDSDDFLSWSGSEPNQDSGAEGTPAQQTSSDQSHWLFQALNKYGSDYWLVRVSMDCGSLDNGFFDVRGFYYGQLEEEISQGTCTGDAAVPVPYTSVNHVARCGYINVFEWGSSDCKIESF
;
A
#
# COMPACT_ATOMS: atom_id res chain seq x y z
N MET A 1 71.29 -17.88 34.51
CA MET A 1 70.70 -17.87 33.16
C MET A 1 69.21 -18.15 33.30
N PHE A 2 68.35 -17.13 33.15
CA PHE A 2 67.04 -17.18 32.51
C PHE A 2 66.47 -15.74 32.53
N ARG A 3 66.17 -15.22 31.33
CA ARG A 3 65.55 -13.90 31.09
C ARG A 3 64.07 -13.95 31.48
N LEU A 4 63.48 -12.82 31.84
CA LEU A 4 62.21 -12.36 31.24
C LEU A 4 61.97 -10.87 31.55
N ALA A 5 61.89 -10.06 30.49
CA ALA A 5 61.42 -8.68 30.54
C ALA A 5 59.90 -8.68 30.44
N PHE A 6 59.21 -7.93 31.31
CA PHE A 6 57.78 -7.67 31.21
C PHE A 6 57.57 -6.21 30.81
N THR A 7 57.22 -6.02 29.54
CA THR A 7 56.71 -4.76 29.00
C THR A 7 55.25 -4.65 29.39
N ILE A 8 54.88 -3.66 30.21
CA ILE A 8 53.49 -3.34 30.51
C ILE A 8 52.97 -2.42 29.39
N VAL A 9 51.97 -2.94 28.68
CA VAL A 9 51.30 -2.30 27.54
C VAL A 9 50.32 -1.23 28.03
N LEU A 10 50.38 -0.08 27.37
CA LEU A 10 49.51 1.07 27.50
C LEU A 10 48.06 0.71 27.11
N PHE A 11 47.11 0.83 28.04
CA PHE A 11 45.69 0.71 27.75
C PHE A 11 45.21 1.94 26.95
N CYS A 12 44.95 1.76 25.66
CA CYS A 12 44.22 2.72 24.83
C CYS A 12 42.72 2.41 24.97
N ALA A 13 41.96 3.31 25.57
CA ALA A 13 40.51 3.20 25.66
C ALA A 13 39.90 3.42 24.26
N VAL A 14 39.33 2.37 23.68
CA VAL A 14 38.56 2.46 22.44
C VAL A 14 37.16 2.92 22.82
N ALA A 15 36.81 4.15 22.45
CA ALA A 15 35.44 4.63 22.51
C ALA A 15 34.59 3.88 21.47
N THR A 16 33.69 3.02 21.93
CA THR A 16 32.65 2.43 21.09
C THR A 16 31.60 3.50 20.80
N ALA A 17 31.55 3.96 19.55
CA ALA A 17 30.46 4.78 19.05
C ALA A 17 29.14 3.99 19.11
N LEU A 18 28.13 4.55 19.79
CA LEU A 18 26.74 4.11 19.66
C LEU A 18 26.24 4.59 18.29
N ALA A 19 26.31 3.72 17.29
CA ALA A 19 25.52 3.89 16.08
C ALA A 19 24.06 3.55 16.43
N SER A 20 23.20 4.57 16.45
CA SER A 20 21.75 4.42 16.42
C SER A 20 21.39 3.76 15.10
N VAL A 21 21.23 2.43 15.11
CA VAL A 21 20.66 1.69 14.00
C VAL A 21 19.17 2.01 13.99
N ILE A 22 18.76 2.91 13.09
CA ILE A 22 17.38 2.89 12.57
C ILE A 22 17.31 1.60 11.77
N SER A 23 16.94 0.51 12.45
CA SER A 23 16.73 -0.77 11.82
C SER A 23 15.53 -0.60 10.90
N LYS A 24 15.77 -0.70 9.59
CA LYS A 24 14.77 -1.15 8.63
C LYS A 24 14.04 -2.32 9.30
N ARG A 25 12.72 -2.19 9.52
CA ARG A 25 11.92 -3.21 10.23
C ARG A 25 11.98 -4.51 9.41
N ASP A 26 12.90 -5.38 9.80
CA ASP A 26 13.04 -6.76 9.33
C ASP A 26 12.77 -7.62 10.56
N ASP A 27 11.50 -7.63 10.97
CA ASP A 27 10.93 -8.68 11.79
C ASP A 27 9.51 -8.88 11.25
N GLN A 28 9.33 -10.08 10.72
CA GLN A 28 8.11 -10.63 10.17
C GLN A 28 7.00 -10.59 11.24
N ASP A 29 6.29 -9.48 11.31
CA ASP A 29 5.00 -9.41 11.98
C ASP A 29 4.04 -10.26 11.13
N ASP A 30 3.60 -11.41 11.67
CA ASP A 30 2.71 -12.35 10.98
C ASP A 30 1.39 -11.68 10.50
N ASN A 31 1.09 -10.48 11.00
CA ASN A 31 -0.07 -9.70 10.59
C ASN A 31 0.08 -9.03 9.22
N PHE A 32 1.31 -8.79 8.74
CA PHE A 32 1.55 -8.15 7.45
C PHE A 32 1.44 -9.15 6.30
N GLN A 33 0.49 -8.92 5.40
CA GLN A 33 0.27 -9.78 4.23
C GLN A 33 0.34 -8.97 2.94
N GLU A 34 0.89 -9.58 1.89
CA GLU A 34 0.85 -9.01 0.55
C GLU A 34 -0.62 -8.78 0.14
N THR A 35 -0.94 -7.55 -0.23
CA THR A 35 -2.28 -7.13 -0.63
C THR A 35 -2.18 -6.35 -1.92
N VAL A 36 -3.03 -6.70 -2.88
CA VAL A 36 -3.07 -6.08 -4.19
C VAL A 36 -4.44 -5.45 -4.41
N ILE A 37 -4.44 -4.23 -4.94
CA ILE A 37 -5.64 -3.51 -5.36
C ILE A 37 -5.46 -3.12 -6.82
N PHE A 38 -6.38 -3.59 -7.65
CA PHE A 38 -6.54 -3.17 -9.03
C PHE A 38 -7.80 -2.31 -9.15
N LEU A 39 -7.68 -1.11 -9.70
CA LEU A 39 -8.80 -0.25 -10.03
C LEU A 39 -8.79 0.11 -11.51
N LYS A 40 -9.82 -0.27 -12.24
CA LYS A 40 -9.93 0.07 -13.66
C LYS A 40 -10.39 1.50 -13.85
N LYS A 41 -9.59 2.29 -14.55
CA LYS A 41 -9.98 3.62 -15.03
C LYS A 41 -9.08 4.05 -16.19
N SER A 42 -9.69 4.43 -17.30
CA SER A 42 -8.94 5.08 -18.38
C SER A 42 -8.76 6.56 -18.05
N VAL A 43 -7.51 7.01 -18.07
CA VAL A 43 -7.12 8.41 -17.88
C VAL A 43 -6.12 8.80 -18.96
N GLY A 44 -5.94 10.09 -19.19
CA GLY A 44 -4.99 10.62 -20.15
C GLY A 44 -3.52 10.41 -19.75
N PRO A 45 -2.59 10.56 -20.71
CA PRO A 45 -1.16 10.44 -20.45
C PRO A 45 -0.67 11.41 -19.37
N GLY A 46 0.20 10.93 -18.48
CA GLY A 46 0.80 11.74 -17.41
C GLY A 46 -0.12 12.06 -16.25
N GLN A 47 -1.31 11.46 -16.20
CA GLN A 47 -2.22 11.57 -15.06
C GLN A 47 -1.98 10.42 -14.07
N HIS A 48 -2.36 10.64 -12.83
CA HIS A 48 -2.12 9.71 -11.73
C HIS A 48 -3.44 9.38 -11.03
N ILE A 49 -3.54 8.13 -10.59
CA ILE A 49 -4.61 7.69 -9.71
C ILE A 49 -4.00 7.38 -8.36
N PHE A 50 -4.68 7.87 -7.33
CA PHE A 50 -4.39 7.51 -5.95
C PHE A 50 -5.54 6.66 -5.41
N ILE A 51 -5.26 5.86 -4.40
CA ILE A 51 -6.25 5.13 -3.62
C ILE A 51 -6.32 5.79 -2.25
N ARG A 52 -7.53 6.03 -1.78
CA ARG A 52 -7.80 6.39 -0.39
C ARG A 52 -8.66 5.30 0.22
N GLY A 53 -8.44 5.01 1.49
CA GLY A 53 -9.11 3.89 2.13
C GLY A 53 -8.72 3.73 3.58
N GLY A 54 -9.32 2.76 4.25
CA GLY A 54 -9.01 2.49 5.64
C GLY A 54 -9.85 1.35 6.20
N ALA A 55 -9.61 1.04 7.46
CA ALA A 55 -10.43 0.14 8.25
C ALA A 55 -11.79 0.80 8.56
N GLY A 56 -12.72 0.04 9.16
CA GLY A 56 -13.91 0.61 9.81
C GLY A 56 -15.24 0.37 9.12
N ASN A 57 -15.31 -0.58 8.19
CA ASN A 57 -16.56 -1.19 7.75
C ASN A 57 -17.64 -0.20 7.26
N GLY A 58 -17.23 0.87 6.58
CA GLY A 58 -18.14 1.94 6.13
C GLY A 58 -18.84 2.75 7.23
N THR A 59 -18.52 2.56 8.53
CA THR A 59 -19.15 3.29 9.63
C THR A 59 -18.11 3.83 10.61
N GLY A 60 -17.81 5.12 10.50
CA GLY A 60 -17.00 5.85 11.51
C GLY A 60 -15.64 6.34 11.04
N CYS A 61 -15.22 5.94 9.85
CA CYS A 61 -13.94 6.30 9.23
C CYS A 61 -14.15 7.24 8.05
N PHE A 62 -14.54 8.49 8.34
CA PHE A 62 -14.71 9.57 7.35
C PHE A 62 -14.10 10.88 7.85
N THR A 63 -13.15 10.79 8.77
CA THR A 63 -12.42 11.96 9.23
C THR A 63 -11.21 12.15 8.32
N ASP A 64 -10.98 13.38 7.86
CA ASP A 64 -9.68 13.81 7.31
C ASP A 64 -8.58 13.83 8.40
N ALA A 65 -8.71 12.99 9.43
CA ALA A 65 -7.78 12.87 10.53
C ALA A 65 -6.50 12.24 10.00
N SER A 66 -5.37 12.82 10.38
CA SER A 66 -4.07 12.31 10.00
C SER A 66 -3.81 10.96 10.69
N PRO A 67 -3.21 9.97 10.00
CA PRO A 67 -2.69 8.75 10.61
C PRO A 67 -1.76 9.04 11.80
N TYR A 68 -0.99 10.13 11.72
CA TYR A 68 -0.05 10.54 12.77
C TYR A 68 -0.72 11.21 13.97
N ASP A 69 -1.98 11.62 13.83
CA ASP A 69 -2.81 12.13 14.94
C ASP A 69 -3.67 11.02 15.58
N GLY A 70 -3.38 9.75 15.25
CA GLY A 70 -4.03 8.59 15.84
C GLY A 70 -5.36 8.21 15.19
N ASP A 71 -5.51 8.42 13.89
CA ASP A 71 -6.65 7.90 13.13
C ASP A 71 -6.73 6.37 13.27
N PRO A 72 -7.75 5.82 13.96
CA PRO A 72 -7.88 4.37 14.15
C PRO A 72 -8.23 3.62 12.86
N CYS A 73 -8.52 4.35 11.78
CA CYS A 73 -8.91 3.80 10.49
C CYS A 73 -7.73 3.68 9.52
N ALA A 74 -6.62 4.36 9.79
CA ALA A 74 -5.44 4.29 8.95
C ALA A 74 -4.78 2.91 9.08
N ILE A 75 -4.52 2.27 7.95
CA ILE A 75 -3.93 0.92 7.91
C ILE A 75 -2.45 1.04 7.55
N PRO A 76 -1.53 0.59 8.41
CA PRO A 76 -0.10 0.57 8.07
C PRO A 76 0.17 -0.25 6.81
N ILE A 77 0.95 0.31 5.90
CA ILE A 77 1.37 -0.33 4.66
C ILE A 77 2.87 -0.16 4.42
N VAL A 78 3.44 -1.08 3.64
CA VAL A 78 4.78 -0.95 3.06
C VAL A 78 4.67 -1.27 1.59
N HIS A 79 5.07 -0.33 0.73
CA HIS A 79 5.06 -0.55 -0.72
C HIS A 79 6.01 -1.68 -1.11
N LEU A 80 5.52 -2.58 -1.96
CA LEU A 80 6.31 -3.66 -2.53
C LEU A 80 6.74 -3.29 -3.96
N ASP A 81 7.87 -3.87 -4.38
CA ASP A 81 8.33 -3.73 -5.76
C ASP A 81 7.25 -4.24 -6.74
N LEU A 82 6.92 -3.44 -7.75
CA LEU A 82 5.93 -3.81 -8.75
C LEU A 82 6.48 -4.78 -9.81
N GLY A 83 7.81 -4.87 -9.94
CA GLY A 83 8.48 -5.60 -11.02
C GLY A 83 8.25 -4.98 -12.39
N ILE A 84 7.97 -3.67 -12.45
CA ILE A 84 7.77 -2.90 -13.69
C ILE A 84 8.96 -1.94 -13.83
N ASP A 85 9.84 -2.20 -14.79
CA ASP A 85 10.94 -1.29 -15.11
C ASP A 85 10.48 -0.27 -16.17
N SER A 86 9.96 0.87 -15.71
CA SER A 86 9.51 1.95 -16.58
C SER A 86 9.77 3.33 -15.99
N ALA A 87 9.96 4.33 -16.85
CA ALA A 87 10.06 5.73 -16.40
C ALA A 87 8.80 6.19 -15.65
N PHE A 88 7.63 5.62 -15.94
CA PHE A 88 6.37 5.95 -15.26
C PHE A 88 6.33 5.41 -13.84
N THR A 89 6.91 4.24 -13.61
CA THR A 89 7.11 3.66 -12.28
C THR A 89 8.02 4.56 -11.44
N ASN A 90 9.13 5.05 -12.01
CA ASN A 90 9.99 6.03 -11.33
C ASN A 90 9.28 7.34 -10.96
N PHE A 91 8.24 7.75 -11.70
CA PHE A 91 7.42 8.91 -11.31
C PHE A 91 6.44 8.56 -10.19
N ARG A 92 5.77 7.40 -10.28
CA ARG A 92 4.91 6.87 -9.21
C ARG A 92 5.67 6.80 -7.90
N ASP A 93 6.87 6.26 -7.93
CA ASP A 93 7.66 5.96 -6.72
C ASP A 93 8.09 7.22 -5.96
N LYS A 94 8.03 8.41 -6.57
CA LYS A 94 8.19 9.68 -5.83
C LYS A 94 7.04 9.94 -4.85
N PHE A 95 5.84 9.46 -5.16
CA PHE A 95 4.67 9.56 -4.27
C PHE A 95 4.65 8.41 -3.25
N VAL A 96 5.44 7.36 -3.45
CA VAL A 96 5.56 6.22 -2.53
C VAL A 96 6.41 6.60 -1.33
N ASP A 97 7.43 7.44 -1.55
CA ASP A 97 8.24 7.96 -0.47
C ASP A 97 7.35 8.65 0.58
N SER A 98 7.39 8.15 1.81
CA SER A 98 6.54 8.59 2.94
C SER A 98 5.04 8.32 2.79
N ASP A 99 4.63 7.33 1.99
CA ASP A 99 3.32 6.67 2.05
C ASP A 99 3.38 5.44 2.95
N ASP A 100 3.08 5.64 4.23
CA ASP A 100 3.17 4.66 5.31
C ASP A 100 1.80 4.07 5.68
N PHE A 101 0.69 4.70 5.27
CA PHE A 101 -0.67 4.31 5.63
C PHE A 101 -1.65 4.41 4.46
N LEU A 102 -2.48 3.37 4.29
CA LEU A 102 -3.73 3.51 3.56
C LEU A 102 -4.73 4.26 4.46
N SER A 103 -5.05 5.51 4.09
CA SER A 103 -5.90 6.41 4.87
C SER A 103 -6.90 7.21 4.02
N TRP A 104 -7.92 7.77 4.67
CA TRP A 104 -8.92 8.64 4.02
C TRP A 104 -8.46 10.10 3.86
N SER A 105 -7.50 10.54 4.68
CA SER A 105 -7.00 11.93 4.69
C SER A 105 -6.23 12.33 3.42
N GLY A 106 -5.83 11.38 2.58
CA GLY A 106 -5.08 11.64 1.35
C GLY A 106 -3.58 11.64 1.61
N SER A 107 -2.87 12.70 1.17
CA SER A 107 -1.41 12.76 1.23
C SER A 107 -0.87 12.79 2.66
N GLU A 108 0.22 12.08 2.88
CA GLU A 108 0.89 12.04 4.18
C GLU A 108 2.02 13.09 4.30
N PRO A 109 2.41 13.47 5.53
CA PRO A 109 3.54 14.34 5.75
C PRO A 109 4.81 13.82 5.05
N ASN A 110 5.44 14.69 4.27
CA ASN A 110 6.66 14.43 3.50
C ASN A 110 6.51 13.57 2.24
N GLN A 111 5.29 13.18 1.85
CA GLN A 111 5.07 12.76 0.46
C GLN A 111 5.39 13.90 -0.51
N ASP A 112 5.75 13.53 -1.74
CA ASP A 112 5.97 14.52 -2.80
C ASP A 112 4.71 15.40 -3.01
N SER A 113 4.92 16.67 -3.34
CA SER A 113 3.90 17.73 -3.38
C SER A 113 2.72 17.53 -4.35
N GLY A 114 2.73 16.46 -5.16
CA GLY A 114 1.61 16.05 -6.02
C GLY A 114 0.84 14.83 -5.54
N ALA A 115 1.21 14.24 -4.39
CA ALA A 115 0.50 13.09 -3.85
C ALA A 115 -0.90 13.48 -3.34
N GLU A 116 -1.87 12.61 -3.54
CA GLU A 116 -3.24 12.80 -3.05
C GLU A 116 -3.78 11.55 -2.34
N GLY A 117 -2.90 10.65 -1.88
CA GLY A 117 -3.18 9.37 -1.24
C GLY A 117 -2.16 8.31 -1.65
N THR A 118 -2.51 7.04 -1.49
CA THR A 118 -1.64 5.91 -1.87
C THR A 118 -1.52 5.81 -3.38
N PRO A 119 -0.31 5.93 -3.98
CA PRO A 119 -0.15 6.04 -5.42
C PRO A 119 -0.29 4.69 -6.13
N ALA A 120 -1.15 4.66 -7.16
CA ALA A 120 -1.33 3.50 -8.03
C ALA A 120 -0.53 3.62 -9.33
N GLN A 121 -0.13 2.48 -9.89
CA GLN A 121 0.60 2.37 -11.16
C GLN A 121 -0.31 1.83 -12.26
N GLN A 122 -0.39 2.49 -13.41
CA GLN A 122 -1.06 1.91 -14.57
C GLN A 122 -0.34 0.63 -15.02
N THR A 123 -1.10 -0.41 -15.33
CA THR A 123 -0.59 -1.72 -15.77
C THR A 123 -1.32 -2.22 -17.00
N SER A 124 -0.74 -3.24 -17.63
CA SER A 124 -1.33 -3.99 -18.74
C SER A 124 -1.12 -5.49 -18.52
N SER A 125 -2.08 -6.29 -18.97
CA SER A 125 -1.95 -7.76 -19.04
C SER A 125 -1.22 -8.26 -20.30
N ASP A 126 -0.90 -7.37 -21.25
CA ASP A 126 -0.17 -7.70 -22.48
C ASP A 126 1.34 -7.76 -22.19
N GLN A 127 1.94 -8.95 -22.32
CA GLN A 127 3.38 -9.21 -22.10
C GLN A 127 4.32 -8.39 -22.98
N SER A 128 3.83 -7.90 -24.14
CA SER A 128 4.62 -7.05 -25.02
C SER A 128 4.55 -5.56 -24.65
N HIS A 129 3.65 -5.20 -23.73
CA HIS A 129 3.48 -3.83 -23.28
C HIS A 129 4.54 -3.46 -22.23
N TRP A 130 5.07 -2.25 -22.31
CA TRP A 130 6.09 -1.72 -21.40
C TRP A 130 5.58 -1.46 -19.96
N LEU A 131 4.27 -1.57 -19.74
CA LEU A 131 3.60 -1.58 -18.42
C LEU A 131 3.07 -2.98 -18.06
N PHE A 132 3.60 -4.03 -18.68
CA PHE A 132 3.20 -5.39 -18.35
C PHE A 132 3.40 -5.66 -16.85
N GLN A 133 2.38 -6.24 -16.22
CA GLN A 133 2.45 -6.66 -14.83
C GLN A 133 1.82 -8.06 -14.70
N ALA A 134 2.57 -9.02 -14.14
CA ALA A 134 2.21 -10.44 -14.18
C ALA A 134 0.95 -10.83 -13.37
N LEU A 135 0.58 -10.04 -12.35
CA LEU A 135 -0.65 -10.19 -11.58
C LEU A 135 -1.85 -9.57 -12.31
N ASN A 136 -1.64 -8.64 -13.25
CA ASN A 136 -2.71 -8.10 -14.07
C ASN A 136 -3.09 -9.12 -15.16
N LYS A 137 -4.24 -9.77 -14.97
CA LYS A 137 -4.86 -10.69 -15.94
C LYS A 137 -6.16 -10.12 -16.53
N TYR A 138 -6.43 -8.84 -16.28
CA TYR A 138 -7.75 -8.22 -16.44
C TYR A 138 -7.84 -7.27 -17.64
N GLY A 139 -6.70 -6.90 -18.23
CA GLY A 139 -6.63 -6.07 -19.43
C GLY A 139 -5.74 -4.84 -19.26
N SER A 140 -6.02 -3.81 -20.06
CA SER A 140 -5.41 -2.49 -19.93
C SER A 140 -6.13 -1.62 -18.90
N ASP A 141 -5.52 -0.47 -18.57
CA ASP A 141 -6.14 0.61 -17.77
C ASP A 141 -6.50 0.22 -16.34
N TYR A 142 -5.87 -0.84 -15.83
CA TYR A 142 -5.90 -1.19 -14.42
C TYR A 142 -4.76 -0.52 -13.67
N TRP A 143 -5.11 0.17 -12.60
CA TRP A 143 -4.20 0.85 -11.70
C TRP A 143 -3.93 -0.03 -10.49
N LEU A 144 -2.67 -0.36 -10.28
CA LEU A 144 -2.18 -1.31 -9.29
C LEU A 144 -1.61 -0.57 -8.07
N VAL A 145 -2.08 -0.95 -6.88
CA VAL A 145 -1.37 -0.79 -5.61
C VAL A 145 -0.96 -2.19 -5.13
N ARG A 146 0.32 -2.35 -4.78
CA ARG A 146 0.88 -3.59 -4.23
C ARG A 146 1.66 -3.26 -2.97
N VAL A 147 1.17 -3.75 -1.83
CA VAL A 147 1.71 -3.42 -0.52
C VAL A 147 1.78 -4.65 0.37
N SER A 148 2.66 -4.63 1.35
CA SER A 148 2.52 -5.44 2.56
C SER A 148 1.65 -4.65 3.52
N MET A 149 0.51 -5.19 3.93
CA MET A 149 -0.52 -4.48 4.71
C MET A 149 -0.73 -5.18 6.05
N ASP A 150 -0.83 -4.40 7.13
CA ASP A 150 -1.17 -4.93 8.46
C ASP A 150 -2.62 -5.40 8.54
N CYS A 151 -2.84 -6.69 8.32
CA CYS A 151 -4.16 -7.31 8.41
C CYS A 151 -4.64 -7.53 9.85
N GLY A 152 -3.75 -7.45 10.86
CA GLY A 152 -4.08 -7.71 12.26
C GLY A 152 -4.99 -6.63 12.86
N SER A 153 -4.97 -5.44 12.26
CA SER A 153 -5.82 -4.30 12.60
C SER A 153 -7.24 -4.38 12.01
N LEU A 154 -7.51 -5.33 11.12
CA LEU A 154 -8.74 -5.37 10.32
C LEU A 154 -9.77 -6.36 10.84
N ASP A 155 -11.05 -5.97 10.76
CA ASP A 155 -12.17 -6.85 11.08
C ASP A 155 -12.35 -7.91 9.99
N ASN A 156 -11.98 -9.16 10.30
CA ASN A 156 -11.98 -10.29 9.38
C ASN A 156 -11.18 -10.06 8.09
N GLY A 157 -10.18 -9.16 8.15
CA GLY A 157 -9.33 -8.80 7.02
C GLY A 157 -9.96 -7.86 6.00
N PHE A 158 -11.15 -7.29 6.26
CA PHE A 158 -11.80 -6.38 5.33
C PHE A 158 -11.37 -4.91 5.53
N PHE A 159 -11.32 -4.17 4.44
CA PHE A 159 -11.08 -2.72 4.44
C PHE A 159 -11.78 -2.05 3.26
N ASP A 160 -12.00 -0.75 3.35
CA ASP A 160 -12.71 0.05 2.37
C ASP A 160 -11.75 0.89 1.54
N VAL A 161 -12.00 1.03 0.23
CA VAL A 161 -11.22 1.89 -0.66
C VAL A 161 -12.07 2.63 -1.68
N ARG A 162 -11.57 3.76 -2.14
CA ARG A 162 -12.04 4.48 -3.32
C ARG A 162 -10.86 5.02 -4.12
N GLY A 163 -11.06 5.11 -5.42
CA GLY A 163 -10.15 5.84 -6.28
C GLY A 163 -10.21 7.34 -6.01
N PHE A 164 -9.08 8.02 -6.18
CA PHE A 164 -8.96 9.46 -6.15
C PHE A 164 -8.25 9.92 -7.42
N TYR A 165 -8.86 10.86 -8.13
CA TYR A 165 -8.37 11.33 -9.42
C TYR A 165 -8.75 12.79 -9.63
N TYR A 166 -7.74 13.62 -9.91
CA TYR A 166 -7.90 15.03 -10.27
C TYR A 166 -8.68 15.84 -9.22
N GLY A 167 -8.27 15.73 -7.96
CA GLY A 167 -8.90 16.44 -6.85
C GLY A 167 -10.29 15.92 -6.46
N GLN A 168 -10.71 14.75 -6.98
CA GLN A 168 -12.03 14.17 -6.73
C GLN A 168 -11.91 12.73 -6.25
N LEU A 169 -12.58 12.43 -5.14
CA LEU A 169 -12.82 11.07 -4.68
C LEU A 169 -13.90 10.45 -5.57
N GLU A 170 -13.78 9.15 -5.82
CA GLU A 170 -14.78 8.35 -6.51
C GLU A 170 -16.17 8.51 -5.87
N GLU A 171 -17.20 8.48 -6.72
CA GLU A 171 -18.60 8.54 -6.28
C GLU A 171 -18.93 7.35 -5.37
N GLU A 172 -19.91 7.55 -4.49
CA GLU A 172 -20.43 6.46 -3.67
C GLU A 172 -21.02 5.36 -4.55
N ILE A 173 -20.67 4.11 -4.26
CA ILE A 173 -21.25 2.93 -4.89
C ILE A 173 -22.17 2.22 -3.91
N SER A 174 -22.89 1.20 -4.38
CA SER A 174 -23.50 0.21 -3.48
C SER A 174 -22.75 -1.09 -3.69
N GLN A 175 -21.82 -1.43 -2.79
CA GLN A 175 -20.95 -2.59 -2.97
C GLN A 175 -21.77 -3.87 -3.21
N GLY A 176 -21.54 -4.49 -4.37
CA GLY A 176 -22.13 -5.77 -4.73
C GLY A 176 -21.41 -6.96 -4.08
N THR A 177 -21.90 -8.17 -4.35
CA THR A 177 -21.20 -9.39 -3.95
C THR A 177 -20.00 -9.63 -4.86
N CYS A 178 -18.79 -9.70 -4.30
CA CYS A 178 -17.61 -10.00 -5.09
C CYS A 178 -17.60 -11.44 -5.61
N THR A 179 -16.98 -11.61 -6.77
CA THR A 179 -16.68 -12.91 -7.39
C THR A 179 -15.21 -13.29 -7.17
N GLY A 180 -14.80 -14.49 -7.61
CA GLY A 180 -13.43 -14.98 -7.42
C GLY A 180 -13.34 -16.10 -6.38
N ASP A 181 -12.18 -16.76 -6.31
CA ASP A 181 -11.97 -17.93 -5.45
C ASP A 181 -11.75 -17.59 -3.97
N ALA A 182 -11.39 -16.34 -3.69
CA ALA A 182 -11.20 -15.81 -2.34
C ALA A 182 -12.32 -14.88 -1.86
N ALA A 183 -13.34 -14.67 -2.70
CA ALA A 183 -14.51 -13.88 -2.33
C ALA A 183 -15.35 -14.59 -1.26
N VAL A 184 -15.66 -13.87 -0.20
CA VAL A 184 -16.54 -14.32 0.89
C VAL A 184 -17.54 -13.21 1.22
N PRO A 185 -18.69 -13.53 1.85
CA PRO A 185 -19.67 -12.51 2.22
C PRO A 185 -19.06 -11.40 3.08
N VAL A 186 -19.29 -10.15 2.69
CA VAL A 186 -18.89 -8.97 3.47
C VAL A 186 -19.86 -8.80 4.65
N PRO A 187 -19.40 -8.61 5.90
CA PRO A 187 -20.26 -8.58 7.08
C PRO A 187 -20.99 -7.24 7.30
N TYR A 188 -20.82 -6.28 6.40
CA TYR A 188 -21.40 -4.93 6.46
C TYR A 188 -21.75 -4.40 5.06
N THR A 189 -22.52 -3.33 5.03
CA THR A 189 -22.80 -2.56 3.81
C THR A 189 -21.83 -1.40 3.71
N SER A 190 -21.25 -1.18 2.53
CA SER A 190 -20.38 -0.04 2.27
C SER A 190 -20.82 0.76 1.07
N VAL A 191 -20.53 2.07 1.12
CA VAL A 191 -20.61 2.98 -0.03
C VAL A 191 -19.29 3.10 -0.80
N ASN A 192 -18.28 2.34 -0.37
CA ASN A 192 -16.95 2.24 -0.96
C ASN A 192 -16.75 0.84 -1.56
N HIS A 193 -15.63 0.64 -2.27
CA HIS A 193 -15.17 -0.70 -2.61
C HIS A 193 -14.71 -1.42 -1.36
N VAL A 194 -15.16 -2.65 -1.14
CA VAL A 194 -14.72 -3.48 -0.01
C VAL A 194 -13.68 -4.49 -0.49
N ALA A 195 -12.47 -4.33 0.01
CA ALA A 195 -11.31 -5.17 -0.28
C ALA A 195 -10.98 -6.08 0.90
N ARG A 196 -10.13 -7.08 0.65
CA ARG A 196 -9.67 -8.07 1.62
C ARG A 196 -8.15 -8.13 1.63
N CYS A 197 -7.59 -7.98 2.82
CA CYS A 197 -6.16 -8.01 3.09
C CYS A 197 -5.62 -9.43 2.87
N GLY A 198 -4.44 -9.55 2.27
CA GLY A 198 -3.84 -10.83 1.89
C GLY A 198 -4.33 -11.40 0.55
N TYR A 199 -5.02 -10.61 -0.28
CA TYR A 199 -5.60 -11.05 -1.56
C TYR A 199 -5.42 -10.04 -2.69
N ILE A 200 -5.76 -10.47 -3.90
CA ILE A 200 -5.87 -9.63 -5.09
C ILE A 200 -7.30 -9.12 -5.19
N ASN A 201 -7.49 -7.82 -5.02
CA ASN A 201 -8.77 -7.14 -5.08
C ASN A 201 -8.89 -6.38 -6.39
N VAL A 202 -9.99 -6.55 -7.12
CA VAL A 202 -10.17 -5.99 -8.47
C VAL A 202 -11.49 -5.25 -8.53
N PHE A 203 -11.42 -3.98 -8.92
CA PHE A 203 -12.53 -3.05 -8.96
C PHE A 203 -12.57 -2.31 -10.29
N GLU A 204 -13.74 -1.78 -10.64
CA GLU A 204 -13.90 -0.81 -11.72
C GLU A 204 -14.48 0.49 -11.18
N TRP A 205 -13.96 1.63 -11.64
CA TRP A 205 -14.37 2.94 -11.14
C TRP A 205 -15.87 3.18 -11.30
N GLY A 206 -16.55 3.54 -10.21
CA GLY A 206 -17.98 3.80 -10.11
C GLY A 206 -18.86 2.56 -10.22
N SER A 207 -18.27 1.36 -10.22
CA SER A 207 -19.01 0.11 -10.33
C SER A 207 -19.17 -0.57 -8.97
N SER A 208 -20.29 -1.28 -8.78
CA SER A 208 -20.49 -2.18 -7.64
C SER A 208 -19.81 -3.54 -7.82
N ASP A 209 -19.32 -3.83 -9.03
CA ASP A 209 -18.71 -5.11 -9.37
C ASP A 209 -17.28 -5.21 -8.82
N CYS A 210 -16.97 -6.38 -8.25
CA CYS A 210 -15.65 -6.67 -7.70
C CYS A 210 -15.26 -8.14 -7.88
N LYS A 211 -13.95 -8.38 -7.85
CA LYS A 211 -13.37 -9.71 -7.79
C LYS A 211 -12.31 -9.76 -6.69
N ILE A 212 -12.30 -10.83 -5.91
CA ILE A 212 -11.28 -11.11 -4.90
C ILE A 212 -10.68 -12.47 -5.20
N GLU A 213 -9.39 -12.51 -5.50
CA GLU A 213 -8.66 -13.72 -5.87
C GLU A 213 -7.51 -14.04 -4.92
N SER A 214 -7.20 -15.33 -4.80
CA SER A 214 -5.94 -15.80 -4.25
C SER A 214 -4.75 -15.46 -5.17
N PHE A 215 -3.53 -15.44 -4.61
CA PHE A 215 -2.28 -15.20 -5.34
C PHE A 215 -1.88 -16.35 -6.28
#